data_AF-A0A920VTV6-F1
#
_entry.id   AF-A0A920VTV6-F1
#
_cell.length_a   1.000
_cell.length_b   1.000
_cell.length_c   1.000
_cell.angle_alpha   90.00
_cell.angle_beta   90.00
_cell.angle_gamma   90.00
#
_symmetry.space_group_name_H-M   'P 1'
#
loop_
_entity.id
_entity.type
_entity.pdbx_description
1 polymer ?
#
loop_
_entity_poly.entity_id
_entity_poly.type
_entity_poly.pdbx_seq_one_letter_code
_entity_poly.pdbx_strand_id
1 'polypeptide(L)'
;MMLGDSAREVLEAHLKQGKGKFKGIRHGASWDESDEIRNSHSNPIQHIYLDNKFQKGVEQLDALNLTLDAWNYHKQISELTELAQCFPNLKIFPESLWRSPWHGALLKYARRGFF
;
A
#
# COMPACT_ATOMS: atom_id res chain seq x y z
N MET A 1 -7.67 -0.48 -5.88
CA MET A 1 -6.44 -0.02 -6.54
C MET A 1 -6.27 -0.58 -7.94
N MET A 2 -6.63 -1.84 -8.21
CA MET A 2 -6.63 -2.43 -9.57
C MET A 2 -7.56 -1.76 -10.61
N LEU A 3 -8.23 -0.66 -10.26
CA LEU A 3 -8.92 0.21 -11.21
C LEU A 3 -7.93 1.13 -11.95
N GLY A 4 -6.67 1.23 -11.51
CA GLY A 4 -5.67 2.13 -12.11
C GLY A 4 -6.10 3.59 -11.99
N ASP A 5 -5.97 4.35 -13.07
CA ASP A 5 -6.36 5.76 -13.14
C ASP A 5 -7.84 5.98 -12.79
N SER A 6 -8.72 5.02 -13.13
CA SER A 6 -10.14 5.08 -12.79
C SER A 6 -10.41 4.99 -11.28
N ALA A 7 -9.41 4.66 -10.45
CA ALA A 7 -9.54 4.74 -8.99
C ALA A 7 -9.80 6.19 -8.51
N ARG A 8 -9.36 7.19 -9.27
CA ARG A 8 -9.47 8.60 -8.88
C ARG A 8 -10.90 9.02 -8.58
N GLU A 9 -11.84 8.71 -9.48
CA GLU A 9 -13.25 9.09 -9.32
C GLU A 9 -13.85 8.51 -8.04
N VAL A 10 -13.54 7.25 -7.74
CA VAL A 10 -14.01 6.57 -6.53
C VAL A 10 -13.41 7.20 -5.27
N LEU A 11 -12.12 7.54 -5.29
CA LEU A 11 -11.43 8.18 -4.17
C LEU A 11 -11.98 9.60 -3.90
N GLU A 12 -12.22 10.38 -4.95
CA GLU A 12 -12.82 11.71 -4.84
C GLU A 12 -14.26 11.64 -4.29
N ALA A 13 -15.04 10.65 -4.71
CA ALA A 13 -16.38 10.41 -4.15
C ALA A 13 -16.31 10.11 -2.64
N HIS A 14 -15.35 9.27 -2.20
CA HIS A 14 -15.13 9.00 -0.77
C HIS A 14 -14.62 10.22 0.00
N LEU A 15 -13.74 11.03 -0.59
CA LEU A 15 -13.29 12.30 0.01
C LEU A 15 -14.46 13.25 0.25
N LYS A 16 -15.32 13.42 -0.75
CA LYS A 16 -16.52 14.25 -0.67
C LYS A 16 -17.47 13.76 0.42
N GLN A 17 -17.78 12.46 0.44
CA GLN A 17 -18.72 11.90 1.43
C GLN A 17 -18.11 11.78 2.83
N GLY A 18 -16.80 11.58 2.91
CA GLY A 18 -16.06 11.44 4.16
C GLY A 18 -15.97 12.74 4.95
N LYS A 19 -16.25 13.91 4.35
CA LYS A 19 -16.24 15.23 5.02
C LYS A 19 -14.98 15.44 5.87
N GLY A 20 -13.82 15.14 5.29
CA GLY A 20 -12.51 15.25 5.93
C GLY A 20 -12.08 14.06 6.79
N LYS A 21 -12.94 13.05 7.01
CA LYS A 21 -12.62 11.82 7.76
C LYS A 21 -11.99 10.73 6.90
N PHE A 22 -12.21 10.74 5.60
CA PHE A 22 -11.55 9.81 4.68
C PHE A 22 -10.10 10.27 4.47
N LYS A 23 -9.15 9.46 4.94
CA LYS A 23 -7.71 9.79 4.95
C LYS A 23 -6.86 8.82 4.13
N GLY A 24 -7.42 7.70 3.70
CA GLY A 24 -6.69 6.69 2.99
C GLY A 24 -7.46 5.39 2.90
N ILE A 25 -6.76 4.36 2.45
CA ILE A 25 -7.30 3.02 2.26
C ILE A 25 -6.41 1.97 2.90
N ARG A 26 -6.97 0.78 3.11
CA ARG A 26 -6.20 -0.43 3.39
C ARG A 26 -6.31 -1.37 2.19
N HIS A 27 -5.19 -1.97 1.79
CA HIS A 27 -5.16 -2.94 0.70
C HIS A 27 -4.53 -4.26 1.14
N GLY A 28 -5.26 -5.36 0.95
CA GLY A 28 -4.78 -6.72 1.19
C GLY A 28 -3.99 -7.25 -0.01
N ALA A 29 -2.68 -7.36 0.15
CA ALA A 29 -1.72 -7.84 -0.84
C ALA A 29 -1.01 -9.13 -0.43
N SER A 30 -1.38 -9.72 0.73
CA SER A 30 -0.81 -11.00 1.16
C SER A 30 -1.13 -12.11 0.15
N TRP A 31 -0.07 -12.65 -0.44
CA TRP A 31 -0.09 -13.72 -1.43
C TRP A 31 0.98 -14.78 -1.10
N ASP A 32 0.68 -16.05 -1.31
CA ASP A 32 1.61 -17.16 -1.25
C ASP A 32 1.22 -18.20 -2.32
N GLU A 33 2.20 -18.98 -2.78
CA GLU A 33 2.01 -20.04 -3.76
C GLU A 33 1.46 -21.33 -3.14
N SER A 34 1.66 -21.50 -1.83
CA SER A 34 1.22 -22.69 -1.10
C SER A 34 -0.27 -22.65 -0.81
N ASP A 35 -1.00 -23.69 -1.22
CA ASP A 35 -2.42 -23.86 -0.90
C ASP A 35 -2.71 -23.99 0.61
N GLU A 36 -1.68 -24.29 1.41
CA GLU A 36 -1.74 -24.32 2.87
C GLU A 36 -1.80 -22.90 3.49
N ILE A 37 -1.40 -21.88 2.73
CA ILE A 37 -1.34 -20.49 3.19
C ILE A 37 -2.46 -19.69 2.53
N ARG A 38 -3.42 -19.25 3.34
CA ARG A 38 -4.57 -18.52 2.85
C ARG A 38 -4.21 -17.08 2.45
N ASN A 39 -4.33 -16.78 1.15
CA ASN A 39 -4.21 -15.42 0.61
C ASN A 39 -5.23 -14.43 1.20
N SER A 40 -4.93 -13.12 1.06
CA SER A 40 -5.84 -12.05 1.47
C SER A 40 -7.23 -12.25 0.85
N HIS A 41 -8.28 -11.84 1.58
CA HIS A 41 -9.68 -11.96 1.13
C HIS A 41 -9.98 -11.26 -0.20
N SER A 42 -9.14 -10.29 -0.60
CA SER A 42 -9.16 -9.62 -1.91
C SER A 42 -8.70 -10.50 -3.06
N ASN A 43 -8.17 -11.69 -2.79
CA ASN A 43 -7.50 -12.59 -3.72
C ASN A 43 -6.50 -11.85 -4.63
N PRO A 44 -5.45 -11.24 -4.05
CA PRO A 44 -4.48 -10.47 -4.81
C PRO A 44 -3.73 -11.36 -5.79
N ILE A 45 -3.26 -10.77 -6.89
CA ILE A 45 -2.32 -11.44 -7.80
C ILE A 45 -0.92 -11.51 -7.17
N GLN A 46 -0.12 -12.47 -7.64
CA GLN A 46 1.31 -12.49 -7.34
C GLN A 46 1.95 -11.17 -7.80
N HIS A 47 2.89 -10.65 -7.02
CA HIS A 47 3.64 -9.42 -7.33
C HIS A 47 2.76 -8.18 -7.55
N ILE A 48 1.60 -8.08 -6.87
CA ILE A 48 0.65 -6.97 -7.06
C ILE A 48 1.29 -5.57 -6.88
N TYR A 49 2.31 -5.41 -6.04
CA TYR A 49 2.99 -4.12 -5.85
C TYR A 49 3.83 -3.70 -7.07
N LEU A 50 4.24 -4.65 -7.91
CA LEU A 50 4.96 -4.42 -9.16
C LEU A 50 4.02 -4.28 -10.36
N ASP A 51 2.72 -4.54 -10.19
CA ASP A 51 1.74 -4.43 -11.27
C ASP A 51 1.50 -2.96 -11.66
N ASN A 52 1.70 -2.65 -12.95
CA ASN A 52 1.56 -1.29 -13.48
C ASN A 52 0.17 -0.69 -13.22
N LYS A 53 -0.89 -1.50 -13.28
CA LYS A 53 -2.25 -1.03 -13.06
C LYS A 53 -2.49 -0.73 -11.59
N PHE A 54 -1.94 -1.55 -10.69
CA PHE A 54 -1.94 -1.26 -9.26
C PHE A 54 -1.20 0.05 -8.97
N GLN A 55 0.01 0.22 -9.50
CA GLN A 55 0.83 1.42 -9.32
C GLN A 55 0.13 2.69 -9.84
N LYS A 56 -0.57 2.62 -10.98
CA LYS A 56 -1.42 3.71 -11.48
C LYS A 56 -2.53 4.10 -10.51
N GLY A 57 -3.09 3.13 -9.81
CA GLY A 57 -4.02 3.42 -8.73
C GLY A 57 -3.31 4.10 -7.55
N VAL A 58 -2.17 3.57 -7.12
CA VAL A 58 -1.38 4.12 -6.00
C VAL A 58 -0.96 5.56 -6.26
N GLU A 59 -0.61 5.90 -7.50
CA GLU A 59 -0.34 7.28 -7.94
C GLU A 59 -1.52 8.22 -7.62
N GLN A 60 -2.77 7.76 -7.72
CA GLN A 60 -3.93 8.57 -7.36
C GLN A 60 -4.03 8.81 -5.84
N LEU A 61 -3.57 7.87 -5.00
CA LEU A 61 -3.49 8.11 -3.55
C LEU A 61 -2.48 9.20 -3.24
N ASP A 62 -1.31 9.16 -3.88
CA ASP A 62 -0.26 10.15 -3.70
C ASP A 62 -0.73 11.54 -4.14
N ALA A 63 -1.32 11.63 -5.35
CA ALA A 63 -1.85 12.87 -5.90
C ALA A 63 -2.96 13.50 -5.03
N LEU A 64 -3.72 12.69 -4.29
CA LEU A 64 -4.78 13.13 -3.39
C LEU A 64 -4.32 13.28 -1.93
N ASN A 65 -3.03 13.08 -1.64
CA ASN A 65 -2.45 13.10 -0.28
C ASN A 65 -3.20 12.17 0.69
N LEU A 66 -3.56 10.99 0.19
CA LEU A 66 -4.16 9.90 0.95
C LEU A 66 -3.10 8.91 1.43
N THR A 67 -3.44 8.06 2.39
CA THR A 67 -2.52 7.05 2.93
C THR A 67 -2.84 5.65 2.40
N LEU A 68 -1.83 4.79 2.34
CA LEU A 68 -1.97 3.36 2.05
C LEU A 68 -1.57 2.53 3.28
N ASP A 69 -2.53 1.85 3.89
CA ASP A 69 -2.26 0.76 4.84
C ASP A 69 -2.07 -0.54 4.04
N ALA A 70 -0.85 -1.07 4.07
CA ALA A 70 -0.43 -2.23 3.30
C ALA A 70 -0.50 -3.47 4.19
N TRP A 71 -1.44 -4.37 3.87
CA TRP A 71 -1.54 -5.66 4.52
C TRP A 71 -0.92 -6.74 3.63
N ASN A 72 0.32 -7.14 3.95
CA ASN A 72 1.11 -8.10 3.19
C ASN A 72 1.88 -9.08 4.10
N TYR A 73 2.36 -10.19 3.53
CA TYR A 73 3.31 -11.06 4.22
C TYR A 73 4.75 -10.52 4.12
N HIS A 74 5.64 -11.11 4.92
CA HIS A 74 7.05 -10.71 4.98
C HIS A 74 7.78 -10.85 3.64
N LYS A 75 7.37 -11.83 2.80
CA LYS A 75 7.94 -12.07 1.47
C LYS A 75 7.76 -10.87 0.52
N GLN A 76 6.69 -10.11 0.67
CA GLN A 76 6.39 -8.93 -0.16
C GLN A 76 6.99 -7.62 0.37
N ILE A 77 7.75 -7.62 1.47
CA ILE A 77 8.32 -6.38 2.02
C ILE A 77 9.29 -5.72 1.02
N SER A 78 10.05 -6.50 0.24
CA SER A 78 10.93 -5.96 -0.80
C SER A 78 10.15 -5.21 -1.88
N GLU A 79 9.06 -5.81 -2.39
CA GLU A 79 8.21 -5.18 -3.40
C GLU A 79 7.50 -3.94 -2.88
N LEU A 80 7.05 -3.96 -1.62
CA LEU A 80 6.47 -2.79 -0.98
C LEU A 80 7.51 -1.66 -0.80
N THR A 81 8.78 -2.01 -0.57
CA THR A 81 9.88 -1.05 -0.47
C THR A 81 10.16 -0.41 -1.82
N GLU A 82 10.17 -1.19 -2.90
CA GLU A 82 10.30 -0.68 -4.27
C GLU A 82 9.13 0.25 -4.63
N LEU A 83 7.90 -0.14 -4.30
CA LEU A 83 6.72 0.72 -4.47
C LEU A 83 6.88 2.06 -3.72
N ALA A 84 7.36 2.02 -2.48
CA ALA A 84 7.57 3.23 -1.68
C ALA A 84 8.62 4.17 -2.29
N GLN A 85 9.65 3.63 -2.95
CA GLN A 85 10.66 4.42 -3.65
C GLN A 85 10.08 5.11 -4.90
N CYS A 86 9.14 4.47 -5.59
CA CYS A 86 8.43 5.09 -6.72
C CYS A 86 7.52 6.26 -6.29
N PHE A 87 7.02 6.24 -5.06
CA PHE A 87 6.08 7.24 -4.53
C PHE A 87 6.58 7.86 -3.22
N PRO A 88 7.65 8.67 -3.24
CA PRO A 88 8.31 9.15 -2.03
C PRO A 88 7.45 10.08 -1.15
N ASN A 89 6.37 10.65 -1.70
CA ASN A 89 5.44 11.50 -0.96
C ASN A 89 4.30 10.70 -0.31
N LEU A 90 4.07 9.47 -0.76
CA LEU A 90 2.96 8.65 -0.29
C LEU A 90 3.27 8.09 1.10
N LYS A 91 2.33 8.28 2.02
CA LYS A 91 2.42 7.69 3.37
C LYS A 91 1.91 6.25 3.31
N ILE A 92 2.85 5.32 3.39
CA ILE A 92 2.59 3.87 3.42
C ILE A 92 2.80 3.32 4.83
N PHE A 93 1.84 2.56 5.34
CA PHE A 93 1.88 1.91 6.65
C PHE A 93 1.79 0.40 6.48
N PRO A 94 2.90 -0.35 6.53
CA PRO A 94 2.86 -1.82 6.47
C PRO A 94 2.36 -2.42 7.79
N GLU A 95 1.34 -3.27 7.73
CA GLU A 95 0.79 -3.95 8.91
C GLU A 95 1.85 -4.83 9.60
N SER A 96 2.70 -5.50 8.81
CA SER A 96 3.75 -6.41 9.30
C SER A 96 4.76 -5.73 10.25
N LEU A 97 4.90 -4.41 10.18
CA LEU A 97 5.81 -3.65 11.05
C LEU A 97 5.19 -3.24 12.40
N TRP A 98 3.87 -3.33 12.61
CA TRP A 98 3.25 -2.95 13.89
C TRP A 98 3.43 -4.00 14.98
N ARG A 99 3.73 -5.26 14.62
CA ARG A 99 4.06 -6.34 15.58
C ARG A 99 5.56 -6.52 15.80
N SER A 100 6.41 -5.73 15.13
CA SER A 100 7.86 -5.84 15.24
C SER A 100 8.41 -4.85 16.28
N PRO A 101 9.27 -5.29 17.23
CA PRO A 101 9.92 -4.40 18.20
C PRO A 101 10.83 -3.34 17.55
N TRP A 102 11.05 -3.39 16.24
CA TRP A 102 11.88 -2.47 15.45
C TRP A 102 11.11 -1.28 14.84
N HIS A 103 9.83 -1.09 15.18
CA HIS A 103 8.96 -0.05 14.64
C HIS A 103 9.58 1.37 14.68
N GLY A 104 10.27 1.72 15.78
CA GLY A 104 10.94 3.01 15.92
C GLY A 104 12.26 3.14 15.13
N ALA A 105 12.91 2.03 14.80
CA ALA A 105 14.17 2.03 14.05
C ALA A 105 13.90 2.28 12.56
N LEU A 106 12.90 1.62 11.96
CA LEU A 106 12.60 1.74 10.52
C LEU A 106 11.97 3.08 10.14
N LEU A 107 11.17 3.71 11.02
CA LEU A 107 10.70 5.08 10.82
C LEU A 107 11.84 6.12 10.76
N LYS A 108 12.98 5.84 11.41
CA LYS A 108 14.20 6.66 11.27
C LYS A 108 14.93 6.41 9.95
N TYR A 109 14.83 5.22 9.37
CA TYR A 109 15.43 4.88 8.07
C TYR A 109 14.66 5.50 6.90
N ALA A 110 13.32 5.49 6.92
CA ALA A 110 12.49 6.14 5.90
C ALA A 110 12.69 7.67 5.81
N ARG A 111 13.14 8.33 6.89
CA ARG A 111 13.49 9.77 6.89
C ARG A 111 14.89 10.08 6.38
N ARG A 112 15.73 9.07 6.09
CA ARG A 112 17.18 9.25 5.88
C ARG A 112 17.69 8.93 4.48
N GLY A 113 16.82 8.75 3.49
CA GLY A 113 17.23 8.75 2.07
C GLY A 113 18.20 7.63 1.68
N PHE A 114 18.08 6.48 2.31
CA PHE A 114 18.56 5.20 1.79
C PHE A 114 17.33 4.28 1.94
N PHE A 115 16.54 4.03 0.91
CA PHE A 115 16.77 3.90 -0.51
C PHE A 115 15.86 4.81 -1.34
#